data_AF-A0A1G0I6D7-F1
#
_entry.id   AF-A0A1G0I6D7-F1
#
_cell.length_a   1.000
_cell.length_b   1.000
_cell.length_c   1.000
_cell.angle_alpha   90.00
_cell.angle_beta   90.00
_cell.angle_gamma   90.00
#
_symmetry.space_group_name_H-M   'P 1'
#
loop_
_entity.id
_entity.type
_entity.pdbx_description
1 polymer ?
#
loop_
_entity_poly.entity_id
_entity_poly.type
_entity_poly.pdbx_seq_one_letter_code
_entity_poly.pdbx_strand_id
1 'polypeptide(L)'
;MADHRVIFRGSRADVAQHIDRLRDILTGQTADEGQIREGFLLRIGMAALSKVKQWYEIKADGGTDPAGESWPDLTPEYKAYGRRTTEDEVKALGLPTNVMDQGRKVKRKPGTNIDRLPTLDEGQRERWWKIYHDTLGWRIAKGDTVKAAKGVAAGRAWNVLKEQGAKTLLGTLGQRKLKILRDTGRLLNSLSPGIDDDEDLATMDVFQRESVDEQEFAVGQNSVIVGTNVKYAAFHHDGKRRLWPEPSKWPQAAWDDIAGAASRGVARAFALVMQRGGFSE
;
A
#
# COMPACT_ATOMS: atom_id res chain seq x y z
N MET A 1 -17.95 -14.34 -21.01
CA MET A 1 -16.70 -15.03 -21.41
C MET A 1 -16.49 -14.70 -22.88
N ALA A 2 -15.36 -14.12 -23.25
CA ALA A 2 -15.01 -13.95 -24.65
C ALA A 2 -14.72 -15.34 -25.23
N ASP A 3 -15.39 -15.69 -26.34
CA ASP A 3 -15.15 -16.95 -27.04
C ASP A 3 -13.88 -16.80 -27.89
N HIS A 4 -12.77 -17.38 -27.43
CA HIS A 4 -11.51 -17.37 -28.17
C HIS A 4 -11.49 -18.53 -29.17
N ARG A 5 -12.08 -18.30 -30.35
CA ARG A 5 -12.08 -19.28 -31.43
C ARG A 5 -10.81 -19.17 -32.25
N VAL A 6 -9.94 -20.18 -32.18
CA VAL A 6 -8.76 -20.29 -33.05
C VAL A 6 -9.09 -21.21 -34.23
N ILE A 7 -9.03 -20.68 -35.45
CA ILE A 7 -9.28 -21.45 -36.67
C ILE A 7 -7.94 -22.01 -37.15
N PHE A 8 -7.74 -23.32 -37.00
CA PHE A 8 -6.53 -24.02 -37.47
C PHE A 8 -6.79 -24.72 -38.80
N ARG A 9 -5.84 -24.61 -39.73
CA ARG A 9 -5.86 -25.32 -41.02
C ARG A 9 -4.72 -26.34 -41.02
N GLY A 10 -5.02 -27.56 -40.56
CA GLY A 10 -4.07 -28.67 -40.53
C GLY A 10 -4.73 -29.96 -40.01
N SER A 11 -3.94 -31.01 -39.88
CA SER A 11 -4.39 -32.32 -39.39
C SER A 11 -4.45 -32.36 -37.86
N ARG A 12 -5.11 -33.40 -37.31
CA ARG A 12 -5.09 -33.66 -35.86
C ARG A 12 -3.68 -33.98 -35.34
N ALA A 13 -2.82 -34.58 -36.18
CA ALA A 13 -1.45 -34.89 -35.80
C ALA A 13 -0.63 -33.61 -35.60
N ASP A 14 -0.83 -32.60 -36.47
CA ASP A 14 -0.16 -31.30 -36.37
C ASP A 14 -0.55 -30.58 -35.07
N VAL A 15 -1.84 -30.62 -34.72
CA VAL A 15 -2.33 -30.09 -33.43
C VAL A 15 -1.63 -30.75 -32.24
N ALA A 16 -1.51 -32.08 -32.23
CA ALA A 16 -0.84 -32.80 -31.16
C ALA A 16 0.65 -32.39 -31.05
N GLN A 17 1.34 -32.27 -32.18
CA GLN A 17 2.73 -31.82 -32.22
C GLN A 17 2.89 -30.39 -31.67
N HIS A 18 1.98 -29.48 -31.99
CA HIS A 18 2.00 -28.12 -31.45
C HIS A 18 1.73 -28.08 -29.94
N ILE A 19 0.85 -28.96 -29.43
CA ILE A 19 0.59 -29.08 -27.99
C ILE A 19 1.85 -29.59 -27.27
N ASP A 20 2.50 -30.63 -27.79
CA ASP A 20 3.74 -31.15 -27.22
C ASP A 20 4.86 -30.09 -27.24
N ARG A 21 5.03 -29.38 -28.37
CA ARG A 21 6.00 -28.27 -28.46
C ARG A 21 5.70 -27.17 -27.44
N LEU A 22 4.44 -26.78 -27.28
CA LEU A 22 4.06 -25.78 -26.29
C LEU A 22 4.37 -26.25 -24.87
N ARG A 23 4.05 -27.50 -24.52
CA ARG A 23 4.42 -28.10 -23.23
C ARG A 23 5.93 -28.02 -23.00
N ASP A 24 6.71 -28.38 -24.01
CA ASP A 24 8.17 -28.42 -23.90
C ASP A 24 8.77 -26.99 -23.77
N ILE A 25 8.18 -25.99 -24.43
CA ILE A 25 8.53 -24.57 -24.23
C ILE A 25 8.18 -24.11 -22.82
N LEU A 26 6.95 -24.37 -22.35
CA LEU A 26 6.47 -23.95 -21.04
C LEU A 26 7.24 -24.61 -19.88
N THR A 27 7.77 -25.81 -20.09
CA THR A 27 8.61 -26.54 -19.11
C THR A 27 10.11 -26.25 -19.26
N GLY A 28 10.50 -25.46 -20.27
CA GLY A 28 11.89 -25.12 -20.57
C GLY A 28 12.72 -26.29 -21.12
N GLN A 29 12.07 -27.34 -21.62
CA GLN A 29 12.72 -28.44 -22.34
C GLN A 29 13.11 -28.05 -23.77
N THR A 30 12.43 -27.07 -24.35
CA THR A 30 12.74 -26.49 -25.67
C THR A 30 13.04 -24.99 -25.54
N ALA A 31 13.84 -24.45 -26.47
CA ALA A 31 14.12 -23.02 -26.55
C ALA A 31 12.83 -22.20 -26.71
N ASP A 32 12.72 -21.11 -25.94
CA ASP A 32 11.57 -20.22 -25.97
C ASP A 32 11.70 -19.16 -27.08
N GLU A 33 11.69 -19.64 -28.34
CA GLU A 33 11.78 -18.83 -29.56
C GLU A 33 10.51 -17.99 -29.75
N GLY A 34 10.35 -16.96 -28.93
CA GLY A 34 9.17 -16.11 -28.89
C GLY A 34 8.74 -15.63 -27.51
N GLN A 35 9.50 -15.94 -26.45
CA GLN A 35 9.15 -15.53 -25.08
C GLN A 35 7.74 -15.98 -24.66
N ILE A 36 7.28 -17.11 -25.19
CA ILE A 36 5.98 -17.71 -24.92
C ILE A 36 5.88 -18.09 -23.44
N ARG A 37 6.92 -18.73 -22.90
CA ARG A 37 6.95 -19.12 -21.49
C ARG A 37 7.04 -17.90 -20.60
N GLU A 38 7.84 -16.92 -20.98
CA GLU A 38 7.94 -15.65 -20.26
C GLU A 38 6.59 -14.92 -20.22
N GLY A 39 5.93 -14.73 -21.36
CA GLY A 39 4.60 -14.11 -21.46
C GLY A 39 3.51 -14.87 -20.69
N PHE A 40 3.56 -16.20 -20.69
CA PHE A 40 2.68 -17.03 -19.86
C PHE A 40 2.89 -16.79 -18.35
N LEU A 41 4.14 -16.84 -17.89
CA LEU A 41 4.47 -16.63 -16.48
C LEU A 41 4.21 -15.19 -16.02
N LEU A 42 4.41 -14.20 -16.90
CA LEU A 42 4.04 -12.80 -16.68
C LEU A 42 2.55 -12.65 -16.39
N ARG A 43 1.67 -13.28 -17.19
CA ARG A 43 0.22 -13.22 -16.98
C ARG A 43 -0.19 -13.81 -15.62
N ILE A 44 0.43 -14.92 -15.24
CA ILE A 44 0.23 -15.52 -13.91
C ILE A 44 0.65 -14.54 -12.82
N GLY A 45 1.84 -13.97 -12.94
CA GLY A 45 2.37 -13.05 -11.94
C GLY A 45 1.56 -11.75 -11.84
N MET A 46 1.07 -11.20 -12.96
CA MET A 46 0.20 -10.02 -12.96
C MET A 46 -1.15 -10.30 -12.29
N ALA A 47 -1.74 -11.47 -12.54
CA ALA A 47 -2.96 -11.89 -11.85
C ALA A 47 -2.73 -12.03 -10.34
N ALA A 48 -1.62 -12.65 -9.93
CA ALA A 48 -1.24 -12.75 -8.53
C ALA A 48 -1.01 -11.37 -7.89
N LEU A 49 -0.28 -10.47 -8.58
CA LEU A 49 -0.01 -9.12 -8.09
C LEU A 49 -1.28 -8.28 -7.96
N SER A 50 -2.23 -8.45 -8.88
CA SER A 50 -3.56 -7.83 -8.80
C SER A 50 -4.29 -8.22 -7.52
N LYS A 51 -4.23 -9.50 -7.12
CA LYS A 51 -4.80 -9.96 -5.83
C LYS A 51 -4.07 -9.38 -4.64
N VAL A 52 -2.74 -9.39 -4.66
CA VAL A 52 -1.91 -8.78 -3.61
C VAL A 52 -2.27 -7.30 -3.42
N LYS A 53 -2.38 -6.54 -4.50
CA LYS A 53 -2.78 -5.12 -4.45
C LYS A 53 -4.17 -4.94 -3.85
N GLN A 54 -5.15 -5.72 -4.30
CA GLN A 54 -6.52 -5.64 -3.80
C GLN A 54 -6.57 -5.87 -2.27
N TRP A 55 -5.87 -6.89 -1.78
CA TRP A 55 -5.83 -7.19 -0.35
C TRP A 55 -5.06 -6.15 0.45
N TYR A 56 -3.98 -5.61 -0.11
CA TYR A 56 -3.28 -4.47 0.45
C TYR A 56 -4.23 -3.28 0.63
N GLU A 57 -5.05 -2.96 -0.37
CA GLU A 57 -6.00 -1.84 -0.30
C GLU A 57 -7.07 -2.06 0.76
N ILE A 58 -7.64 -3.27 0.84
CA ILE A 58 -8.61 -3.66 1.89
C ILE A 58 -8.00 -3.44 3.28
N LYS A 59 -6.79 -3.97 3.53
CA LYS A 59 -6.12 -3.85 4.83
C LYS A 59 -5.67 -2.42 5.13
N ALA A 60 -5.23 -1.67 4.12
CA ALA A 60 -4.88 -0.27 4.27
C ALA A 60 -6.06 0.58 4.73
N ASP A 61 -7.28 0.23 4.29
CA ASP A 61 -8.52 0.89 4.68
C ASP A 61 -9.08 0.36 6.03
N GLY A 62 -8.35 -0.54 6.70
CA GLY A 62 -8.69 -1.10 8.01
C GLY A 62 -9.61 -2.33 7.94
N GLY A 63 -9.80 -2.90 6.74
CA GLY A 63 -10.58 -4.11 6.53
C GLY A 63 -9.78 -5.40 6.79
N THR A 64 -10.50 -6.52 6.63
CA THR A 64 -9.95 -7.88 6.66
C THR A 64 -9.94 -8.45 5.25
N ASP A 65 -8.80 -8.95 4.80
CA ASP A 65 -8.69 -9.56 3.48
C ASP A 65 -9.40 -10.94 3.43
N PRO A 66 -9.62 -11.51 2.24
CA PRO A 66 -10.26 -12.82 2.09
C PRO A 66 -9.56 -14.00 2.78
N ALA A 67 -8.29 -13.85 3.18
CA ALA A 67 -7.56 -14.85 3.95
C ALA A 67 -7.74 -14.67 5.47
N GLY A 68 -8.55 -13.70 5.90
CA GLY A 68 -8.81 -13.40 7.31
C GLY A 68 -7.73 -12.54 7.97
N GLU A 69 -6.81 -11.95 7.21
CA GLU A 69 -5.76 -11.09 7.76
C GLU A 69 -6.19 -9.61 7.75
N SER A 70 -5.85 -8.88 8.81
CA SER A 70 -6.10 -7.44 8.95
C SER A 70 -4.90 -6.74 9.60
N TRP A 71 -4.73 -5.44 9.35
CA TRP A 71 -3.67 -4.68 10.00
C TRP A 71 -4.16 -4.00 11.28
N PRO A 72 -3.33 -3.99 12.35
CA PRO A 72 -3.63 -3.18 13.51
C PRO A 72 -3.60 -1.70 13.11
N ASP A 73 -4.60 -0.98 13.61
CA ASP A 73 -4.73 0.46 13.45
C ASP A 73 -3.47 1.20 13.93
N LEU A 74 -3.29 2.42 13.44
CA LEU A 74 -2.24 3.31 13.91
C LEU A 74 -2.57 3.77 15.33
N THR A 75 -1.56 3.93 16.17
CA THR A 75 -1.81 4.44 17.52
C THR A 75 -2.36 5.87 17.45
N PRO A 76 -3.25 6.28 18.37
CA PRO A 76 -3.77 7.63 18.40
C PRO A 76 -2.66 8.70 18.40
N GLU A 77 -1.54 8.43 19.07
CA GLU A 77 -0.39 9.31 19.12
C GLU A 77 0.26 9.46 17.75
N TYR A 78 0.46 8.35 17.03
CA TYR A 78 1.05 8.41 15.69
C TYR A 78 0.11 9.09 14.70
N LYS A 79 -1.20 8.87 14.80
CA LYS A 79 -2.20 9.57 13.99
C LYS A 79 -2.21 11.07 14.25
N ALA A 80 -2.04 11.49 15.51
CA ALA A 80 -2.06 12.90 15.88
C ALA A 80 -0.75 13.64 15.57
N TYR A 81 0.40 13.00 15.82
CA TYR A 81 1.70 13.67 15.79
C TYR A 81 2.64 13.16 14.68
N GLY A 82 2.49 11.92 14.24
CA GLY A 82 3.36 11.29 13.25
C GLY A 82 2.89 11.43 11.80
N ARG A 83 1.60 11.70 11.60
CA ARG A 83 0.96 11.79 10.29
C ARG A 83 0.67 13.23 9.91
N ARG A 84 0.92 13.56 8.63
CA ARG A 84 0.56 14.87 8.09
C ARG A 84 -0.95 15.07 8.16
N THR A 85 -1.38 16.28 8.48
CA THR A 85 -2.77 16.71 8.38
C THR A 85 -2.90 17.54 7.11
N THR A 86 -3.84 17.17 6.26
CA THR A 86 -4.14 17.89 5.01
C THR A 86 -5.01 19.12 5.27
N GLU A 87 -5.04 20.05 4.33
CA GLU A 87 -5.88 21.24 4.43
C GLU A 87 -7.38 20.87 4.52
N ASP A 88 -7.81 19.90 3.72
CA ASP A 88 -9.18 19.39 3.74
C ASP A 88 -9.55 18.78 5.10
N GLU A 89 -8.64 18.03 5.72
CA GLU A 89 -8.85 17.49 7.07
C GLU A 89 -8.91 18.60 8.12
N VAL A 90 -8.05 19.61 8.02
CA VAL A 90 -8.07 20.77 8.93
C VAL A 90 -9.42 21.48 8.83
N LYS A 91 -9.90 21.74 7.62
CA LYS A 91 -11.20 22.36 7.37
C LYS A 91 -12.35 21.49 7.87
N ALA A 92 -12.35 20.19 7.58
CA ALA A 92 -13.39 19.24 7.99
C ALA A 92 -13.48 19.09 9.52
N LEU A 93 -12.35 19.19 10.22
CA LEU A 93 -12.27 19.06 11.68
C LEU A 93 -12.40 20.39 12.42
N GLY A 94 -12.58 21.51 11.72
CA GLY A 94 -12.64 22.84 12.32
C GLY A 94 -11.35 23.22 13.06
N LEU A 95 -10.21 22.73 12.58
CA LEU A 95 -8.90 23.00 13.16
C LEU A 95 -8.32 24.29 12.58
N PRO A 96 -7.50 25.02 13.33
CA PRO A 96 -6.79 26.18 12.79
C PRO A 96 -5.70 25.74 11.79
N THR A 97 -5.44 26.60 10.81
CA THR A 97 -4.54 26.33 9.67
C THR A 97 -3.08 26.04 10.08
N ASN A 98 -2.66 26.50 11.25
CA ASN A 98 -1.33 26.23 11.80
C ASN A 98 -1.10 24.76 12.20
N VAL A 99 -2.13 23.90 12.19
CA VAL A 99 -2.02 22.45 12.39
C VAL A 99 -1.34 21.74 11.21
N MET A 100 -1.43 22.28 9.99
CA MET A 100 -0.92 21.62 8.77
C MET A 100 0.59 21.32 8.81
N ASP A 101 1.33 22.09 9.61
CA ASP A 101 2.80 22.14 9.59
C ASP A 101 3.47 21.28 10.69
N GLN A 102 2.73 20.30 11.23
CA GLN A 102 3.19 19.45 12.34
C GLN A 102 3.81 18.11 11.90
N GLY A 103 3.60 17.66 10.66
CA GLY A 103 4.14 16.37 10.17
C GLY A 103 5.59 16.40 9.66
N ARG A 104 6.17 17.59 9.42
CA ARG A 104 7.60 17.69 9.12
C ARG A 104 8.38 17.58 10.42
N LYS A 105 9.46 16.79 10.44
CA LYS A 105 10.50 16.78 11.48
C LYS A 105 11.19 18.15 11.55
N VAL A 106 10.46 19.21 11.88
CA VAL A 106 11.05 20.48 12.23
C VAL A 106 11.72 20.19 13.56
N LYS A 107 13.06 20.19 13.57
CA LYS A 107 13.89 20.12 14.77
C LYS A 107 13.51 21.32 15.67
N ARG A 108 12.45 21.18 16.45
CA ARG A 108 11.92 22.25 17.30
C ARG A 108 12.49 22.03 18.69
N LYS A 109 13.19 23.05 19.20
CA LYS A 109 13.88 23.01 20.50
C LYS A 109 12.89 22.61 21.61
N PRO A 110 13.24 21.66 22.49
CA PRO A 110 12.42 21.33 23.64
C PRO A 110 12.48 22.50 24.64
N GLY A 111 11.33 23.09 24.98
CA GLY A 111 11.24 23.98 26.15
C GLY A 111 10.49 25.31 25.99
N THR A 112 10.15 25.75 24.77
CA THR A 112 9.51 27.06 24.53
C THR A 112 8.19 27.02 23.72
N ASN A 113 7.74 25.86 23.26
CA ASN A 113 6.66 25.74 22.27
C ASN A 113 5.23 25.61 22.86
N ILE A 114 4.86 26.42 23.85
CA ILE A 114 3.43 26.62 24.16
C ILE A 114 2.74 27.45 23.06
N ASP A 115 3.50 28.17 22.23
CA ASP A 115 3.00 28.95 21.07
C ASP A 115 2.23 28.14 20.01
N ARG A 116 2.13 26.82 20.13
CA ARG A 116 1.38 25.99 19.19
C ARG A 116 0.55 24.93 19.88
N LEU A 117 -0.33 25.35 20.79
CA LEU A 117 -1.56 24.66 21.15
C LEU A 117 -2.49 24.70 19.92
N PRO A 118 -2.26 23.85 18.91
CA PRO A 118 -2.71 24.12 17.55
C PRO A 118 -4.18 23.72 17.39
N THR A 119 -4.85 23.35 18.48
CA THR A 119 -6.26 22.96 18.50
C THR A 119 -7.10 23.97 19.25
N LEU A 120 -6.46 24.95 19.88
CA LEU A 120 -7.14 26.01 20.62
C LEU A 120 -7.34 27.23 19.71
N ASP A 121 -8.55 27.77 19.75
CA ASP A 121 -8.82 29.11 19.24
C ASP A 121 -8.07 30.18 20.06
N GLU A 122 -8.15 31.43 19.63
CA GLU A 122 -7.45 32.55 20.26
C GLU A 122 -7.88 32.76 21.72
N GLY A 123 -9.18 32.75 22.01
CA GLY A 123 -9.70 32.95 23.36
C GLY A 123 -9.35 31.79 24.31
N GLN A 124 -9.41 30.56 23.83
CA GLN A 124 -8.97 29.38 24.58
C GLN A 124 -7.47 29.44 24.89
N ARG A 125 -6.66 29.94 23.96
CA ARG A 125 -5.21 30.08 24.13
C ARG A 125 -4.85 31.14 25.15
N GLU A 126 -5.49 32.31 25.10
CA GLU A 126 -5.34 33.35 26.12
C GLU A 126 -5.75 32.82 27.50
N ARG A 127 -6.88 32.10 27.57
CA ARG A 127 -7.34 31.49 28.81
C ARG A 127 -6.35 30.45 29.34
N TRP A 128 -5.78 29.62 28.47
CA TRP A 128 -4.76 28.64 28.82
C TRP A 128 -3.57 29.32 29.49
N TRP A 129 -3.04 30.36 28.85
CA TRP A 129 -1.86 31.09 29.33
C TRP A 129 -2.10 31.78 30.65
N LYS A 130 -3.28 32.39 30.84
CA LYS A 130 -3.67 32.99 32.12
C LYS A 130 -3.61 31.97 33.26
N ILE A 131 -4.30 30.83 33.09
CA ILE A 131 -4.33 29.77 34.12
C ILE A 131 -2.92 29.21 34.36
N TYR A 132 -2.15 29.01 33.30
CA TYR A 132 -0.79 28.50 33.35
C TYR A 132 0.11 29.44 34.15
N HIS A 133 0.16 30.73 33.83
CA HIS A 133 1.01 31.70 34.52
C HIS A 133 0.62 31.89 35.99
N ASP A 134 -0.67 31.99 36.28
CA ASP A 134 -1.19 32.10 37.65
C ASP A 134 -0.75 30.88 38.49
N THR A 135 -0.91 29.67 37.93
CA THR A 135 -0.55 28.43 38.62
C THR A 135 0.96 28.26 38.76
N LEU A 136 1.73 28.62 37.72
CA LEU A 136 3.19 28.51 37.71
C LEU A 136 3.80 29.43 38.77
N GLY A 137 3.38 30.69 38.82
CA GLY A 137 3.86 31.67 39.80
C GLY A 137 3.58 31.22 41.24
N TRP A 138 2.37 30.74 41.50
CA TRP A 138 1.99 30.21 42.81
C TRP A 138 2.80 28.97 43.22
N ARG A 139 3.06 28.04 42.29
CA ARG A 139 3.86 26.84 42.57
C ARG A 139 5.32 27.17 42.89
N ILE A 140 5.92 28.08 42.13
CA ILE A 140 7.30 28.53 42.39
C ILE A 140 7.38 29.24 43.74
N ALA A 141 6.41 30.10 44.08
CA ALA A 141 6.36 30.76 45.39
C ALA A 141 6.22 29.78 46.57
N LYS A 142 5.64 28.59 46.33
CA LYS A 142 5.57 27.49 47.30
C LYS A 142 6.84 26.63 47.41
N GLY A 143 7.87 26.91 46.61
CA GLY A 143 9.14 26.21 46.64
C GLY A 143 9.25 25.01 45.68
N ASP A 144 8.27 24.79 44.80
CA ASP A 144 8.39 23.74 43.77
C ASP A 144 9.53 24.08 42.79
N THR A 145 10.26 23.05 42.33
CA THR A 145 11.22 23.24 41.23
C THR A 145 10.52 23.73 39.97
N VAL A 146 11.20 24.55 39.16
CA VAL A 146 10.64 25.08 37.90
C VAL A 146 10.10 23.96 36.99
N LYS A 147 10.79 22.82 36.91
CA LYS A 147 10.35 21.68 36.09
C LYS A 147 9.04 21.09 36.59
N ALA A 148 8.92 20.84 37.90
CA ALA A 148 7.70 20.31 38.50
C ALA A 148 6.54 21.31 38.40
N ALA A 149 6.80 22.58 38.70
CA ALA A 149 5.81 23.65 38.63
C ALA A 149 5.21 23.82 37.22
N LYS A 150 6.04 23.76 36.17
CA LYS A 150 5.59 23.80 34.77
C LYS A 150 4.64 22.64 34.43
N GLY A 151 4.97 21.42 34.86
CA GLY A 151 4.13 20.24 34.63
C GLY A 151 2.74 20.38 35.28
N VAL A 152 2.70 20.81 36.53
CA VAL A 152 1.43 21.02 37.25
C VAL A 152 0.62 22.16 36.64
N ALA A 153 1.26 23.28 36.30
CA ALA A 153 0.59 24.43 35.68
C ALA A 153 -0.05 24.06 34.34
N ALA A 154 0.70 23.35 33.48
CA ALA A 154 0.18 22.88 32.19
C ALA A 154 -0.97 21.88 32.37
N GLY A 155 -0.86 20.95 33.32
CA GLY A 155 -1.92 20.00 33.63
C GLY A 155 -3.21 20.69 34.08
N ARG A 156 -3.10 21.67 34.99
CA ARG A 156 -4.26 22.44 35.46
C ARG A 156 -4.91 23.25 34.35
N ALA A 157 -4.11 23.96 33.54
CA ALA A 157 -4.63 24.74 32.42
C ALA A 157 -5.40 23.86 31.42
N TRP A 158 -4.85 22.69 31.07
CA TRP A 158 -5.54 21.74 30.20
C TRP A 158 -6.82 21.15 30.80
N ASN A 159 -6.84 20.83 32.10
CA ASN A 159 -8.04 20.27 32.73
C ASN A 159 -9.20 21.27 32.66
N VAL A 160 -8.95 22.53 33.04
CA VAL A 160 -9.98 23.59 32.97
C VAL A 160 -10.47 23.81 31.53
N LEU A 161 -9.57 23.81 30.55
CA LEU A 161 -9.97 24.00 29.15
C LEU A 161 -10.74 22.81 28.59
N LYS A 162 -10.38 21.58 28.95
CA LYS A 162 -11.15 20.39 28.57
C LYS A 162 -12.55 20.40 29.17
N GLU A 163 -12.72 20.86 30.41
CA GLU A 163 -14.04 21.07 31.02
C GLU A 163 -14.87 22.11 30.24
N GLN A 164 -14.20 23.08 29.61
CA GLN A 164 -14.80 24.08 28.73
C GLN A 164 -14.99 23.58 27.27
N GLY A 165 -14.74 22.30 27.00
CA GLY A 165 -14.92 21.70 25.68
C GLY A 165 -13.73 21.84 24.73
N ALA A 166 -12.58 22.33 25.20
CA ALA A 166 -11.37 22.40 24.38
C ALA A 166 -10.91 21.00 23.97
N LYS A 167 -10.68 20.81 22.67
CA LYS A 167 -10.21 19.53 22.12
C LYS A 167 -8.69 19.51 22.07
N THR A 168 -8.07 18.40 22.43
CA THR A 168 -6.62 18.23 22.24
C THR A 168 -6.34 17.70 20.83
N LEU A 169 -5.12 17.91 20.34
CA LEU A 169 -4.70 17.32 19.06
C LEU A 169 -4.84 15.79 19.06
N LEU A 170 -4.48 15.16 20.18
CA LEU A 170 -4.68 13.72 20.37
C LEU A 170 -6.16 13.32 20.36
N GLY A 171 -7.03 14.09 20.99
CA GLY A 171 -8.47 13.84 21.00
C GLY A 171 -9.10 14.01 19.62
N THR A 172 -8.67 15.02 18.86
CA THR A 172 -9.22 15.29 17.52
C THR A 172 -8.61 14.41 16.44
N LEU A 173 -7.28 14.41 16.30
CA LEU A 173 -6.58 13.69 15.24
C LEU A 173 -6.24 12.25 15.61
N GLY A 174 -6.21 11.88 16.89
CA GLY A 174 -5.92 10.51 17.30
C GLY A 174 -7.05 9.53 16.99
N GLN A 175 -8.27 10.01 16.86
CA GLN A 175 -9.45 9.20 16.53
C GLN A 175 -9.72 9.11 15.03
N ARG A 176 -8.96 9.83 14.18
CA ARG A 176 -9.22 9.85 12.74
C ARG A 176 -8.89 8.50 12.09
N LYS A 177 -9.65 8.14 11.07
CA LYS A 177 -9.37 6.97 10.23
C LYS A 177 -8.33 7.38 9.18
N LEU A 178 -7.20 6.67 9.15
CA LEU A 178 -6.14 6.90 8.17
C LEU A 178 -5.88 5.63 7.40
N LYS A 179 -5.58 5.78 6.12
CA LYS A 179 -5.08 4.67 5.31
C LYS A 179 -3.68 4.28 5.77
N ILE A 180 -3.53 3.03 6.18
CA ILE A 180 -2.30 2.47 6.72
C ILE A 180 -1.33 2.18 5.54
N LEU A 181 -0.05 2.50 5.70
CA LEU A 181 1.00 2.34 4.66
C LEU A 181 0.72 3.04 3.31
N ARG A 182 -0.20 4.01 3.25
CA ARG A 182 -0.53 4.77 2.01
C ARG A 182 -0.20 6.25 2.10
N ASP A 183 0.92 6.62 2.74
CA ASP A 183 1.31 8.05 2.84
C ASP A 183 1.70 8.64 1.48
N THR A 184 2.66 8.00 0.82
CA THR A 184 3.23 8.48 -0.46
C THR A 184 2.72 7.69 -1.66
N GLY A 185 1.96 6.63 -1.45
CA GLY A 185 1.56 5.69 -2.51
C GLY A 185 2.69 4.77 -3.00
N ARG A 186 3.96 5.04 -2.69
CA ARG A 186 5.14 4.29 -3.17
C ARG A 186 5.00 2.77 -3.06
N LEU A 187 4.68 2.26 -1.87
CA LEU A 187 4.51 0.82 -1.65
C LEU A 187 3.29 0.22 -2.36
N LEU A 188 2.20 0.97 -2.51
CA LEU A 188 1.05 0.50 -3.28
C LEU A 188 1.36 0.47 -4.78
N ASN A 189 2.11 1.46 -5.26
CA ASN A 189 2.48 1.57 -6.67
C ASN A 189 3.44 0.45 -7.06
N SER A 190 4.42 0.08 -6.22
CA SER A 190 5.29 -1.07 -6.48
C SER A 190 4.51 -2.40 -6.55
N LEU A 191 3.35 -2.47 -5.90
CA LEU A 191 2.45 -3.62 -5.96
C LEU A 191 1.38 -3.52 -7.06
N SER A 192 1.41 -2.51 -7.92
CA SER A 192 0.37 -2.36 -8.95
C SER A 192 0.62 -3.33 -10.11
N PRO A 193 -0.38 -4.14 -10.50
CA PRO A 193 -0.27 -4.92 -11.72
C PRO A 193 -0.18 -3.94 -12.88
N GLY A 194 0.64 -4.29 -13.86
CA GLY A 194 0.58 -3.62 -15.15
C GLY A 194 -0.81 -3.79 -15.80
N ILE A 195 -1.11 -2.91 -16.75
CA ILE A 195 -2.22 -3.06 -17.70
C ILE A 195 -1.92 -4.26 -18.61
N ASP A 196 -2.77 -5.28 -18.58
CA ASP A 196 -2.77 -6.39 -19.55
C ASP A 196 -3.57 -5.90 -20.77
N ASP A 197 -2.90 -5.21 -21.70
CA ASP A 197 -3.53 -4.85 -22.96
C ASP A 197 -3.53 -6.09 -23.85
N ASP A 198 -4.74 -6.59 -24.13
CA ASP A 198 -4.99 -7.81 -24.88
C ASP A 198 -4.45 -7.74 -26.32
N GLU A 199 -4.11 -6.55 -26.83
CA GLU A 199 -3.57 -6.30 -28.18
C GLU A 199 -2.03 -6.31 -28.24
N ASP A 200 -1.33 -5.90 -27.18
CA ASP A 200 0.12 -5.62 -27.25
C ASP A 200 1.01 -6.86 -27.16
N LEU A 201 0.49 -8.03 -26.77
CA LEU A 201 1.31 -9.24 -26.61
C LEU A 201 1.75 -9.91 -27.92
N ALA A 202 1.29 -9.42 -29.07
CA ALA A 202 1.81 -9.84 -30.37
C ALA A 202 3.15 -9.16 -30.69
N THR A 203 3.42 -8.00 -30.08
CA THR A 203 4.70 -7.31 -30.18
C THR A 203 5.52 -7.62 -28.93
N MET A 204 6.76 -8.06 -29.13
CA MET A 204 7.73 -8.29 -28.03
C MET A 204 8.13 -6.98 -27.31
N ASP A 205 7.32 -5.93 -27.40
CA ASP A 205 7.56 -4.60 -26.83
C ASP A 205 6.82 -4.40 -25.49
N VAL A 206 5.93 -5.34 -25.09
CA VAL A 206 5.34 -5.41 -23.73
C VAL A 206 6.43 -5.51 -22.65
N PHE A 207 7.62 -5.97 -23.01
CA PHE A 207 8.78 -6.11 -22.14
C PHE A 207 9.54 -4.80 -21.91
N GLN A 208 9.26 -3.74 -22.67
CA GLN A 208 9.76 -2.39 -22.40
C GLN A 208 8.82 -1.58 -21.50
N ARG A 209 8.04 -2.25 -20.66
CA ARG A 209 7.35 -1.53 -19.60
C ARG A 209 8.41 -0.85 -18.74
N GLU A 210 8.31 0.48 -18.59
CA GLU A 210 9.07 1.18 -17.56
C GLU A 210 8.79 0.43 -16.26
N SER A 211 9.80 -0.31 -15.77
CA SER A 211 9.67 -1.05 -14.53
C SER A 211 9.20 -0.04 -13.50
N VAL A 212 8.03 -0.26 -12.88
CA VAL A 212 7.63 0.59 -11.78
C VAL A 212 8.73 0.47 -10.76
N ASP A 213 9.41 1.58 -10.47
CA ASP A 213 10.55 1.60 -9.57
C ASP A 213 10.21 0.77 -8.32
N GLU A 214 11.08 -0.19 -8.01
CA GLU A 214 10.97 -1.07 -6.84
C GLU A 214 9.88 -2.15 -6.89
N GLN A 215 9.23 -2.40 -8.02
CA GLN A 215 8.50 -3.64 -8.23
C GLN A 215 9.49 -4.80 -8.38
N GLU A 216 9.22 -5.92 -7.71
CA GLU A 216 9.97 -7.16 -7.94
C GLU A 216 9.12 -8.06 -8.83
N PHE A 217 9.58 -8.29 -10.05
CA PHE A 217 8.92 -9.16 -10.99
C PHE A 217 9.99 -9.91 -11.78
N ALA A 218 10.13 -11.21 -11.55
CA ALA A 218 11.16 -12.02 -12.20
C ALA A 218 10.61 -13.39 -12.60
N VAL A 219 10.90 -13.80 -13.83
CA VAL A 219 10.51 -15.11 -14.36
C VAL A 219 11.68 -16.09 -14.16
N GLY A 220 11.48 -17.11 -13.32
CA GLY A 220 12.40 -18.23 -13.11
C GLY A 220 12.05 -19.44 -13.97
N GLN A 221 12.83 -20.52 -13.88
CA GLN A 221 12.67 -21.72 -14.74
C GLN A 221 11.25 -22.29 -14.71
N ASN A 222 10.62 -22.38 -13.55
CA ASN A 222 9.26 -22.87 -13.36
C ASN A 222 8.51 -22.04 -12.31
N SER A 223 8.86 -20.76 -12.22
CA SER A 223 8.35 -19.87 -11.19
C SER A 223 8.23 -18.45 -11.72
N VAL A 224 7.34 -17.69 -11.10
CA VAL A 224 7.30 -16.24 -11.22
C VAL A 224 7.44 -15.67 -9.81
N ILE A 225 8.40 -14.78 -9.64
CA ILE A 225 8.61 -14.02 -8.42
C ILE A 225 7.84 -12.72 -8.60
N VAL A 226 6.99 -12.40 -7.63
CA VAL A 226 6.15 -11.21 -7.61
C VAL A 226 6.27 -10.59 -6.22
N GLY A 227 6.61 -9.30 -6.16
CA GLY A 227 6.86 -8.64 -4.90
C GLY A 227 7.23 -7.17 -5.04
N THR A 228 7.98 -6.67 -4.05
CA THR A 228 8.39 -5.27 -3.95
C THR A 228 9.75 -5.16 -3.28
N ASN A 229 10.64 -4.40 -3.89
CA ASN A 229 11.97 -4.05 -3.40
C ASN A 229 11.99 -2.75 -2.56
N VAL A 230 10.82 -2.17 -2.27
CA VAL A 230 10.69 -1.01 -1.37
C VAL A 230 11.33 -1.35 -0.02
N LYS A 231 12.39 -0.61 0.37
CA LYS A 231 13.26 -0.96 1.51
C LYS A 231 12.55 -1.23 2.84
N TYR A 232 11.42 -0.56 3.09
CA TYR A 232 10.65 -0.71 4.34
C TYR A 232 9.53 -1.76 4.24
N ALA A 233 9.31 -2.36 3.07
CA ALA A 233 8.27 -3.36 2.85
C ALA A 233 8.50 -4.61 3.70
N ALA A 234 9.73 -5.16 3.70
CA ALA A 234 10.09 -6.34 4.48
C ALA A 234 9.80 -6.15 5.98
N PHE A 235 10.19 -5.01 6.55
CA PHE A 235 9.91 -4.68 7.95
C PHE A 235 8.40 -4.72 8.30
N HIS A 236 7.53 -4.32 7.37
CA HIS A 236 6.09 -4.43 7.57
C HIS A 236 5.58 -5.84 7.31
N HIS A 237 6.06 -6.49 6.25
CA HIS A 237 5.67 -7.83 5.84
C HIS A 237 5.93 -8.86 6.96
N ASP A 238 7.13 -8.83 7.53
CA ASP A 238 7.57 -9.74 8.59
C ASP A 238 7.09 -9.30 9.98
N GLY A 239 6.58 -8.07 10.08
CA GLY A 239 6.10 -7.48 11.31
C GLY A 239 4.59 -7.64 11.51
N LYS A 240 3.97 -6.59 12.08
CA LYS A 240 2.54 -6.59 12.41
C LYS A 240 1.62 -6.29 11.22
N ARG A 241 2.18 -5.99 10.03
CA ARG A 241 1.42 -5.48 8.87
C ARG A 241 1.82 -6.22 7.61
N ARG A 242 1.62 -7.54 7.65
CA ARG A 242 1.89 -8.44 6.54
C ARG A 242 1.18 -7.97 5.27
N LEU A 243 1.95 -7.78 4.20
CA LEU A 243 1.44 -7.15 2.97
C LEU A 243 0.43 -8.06 2.25
N TRP A 244 0.72 -9.36 2.17
CA TRP A 244 -0.15 -10.39 1.61
C TRP A 244 -0.04 -11.68 2.42
N PRO A 245 -1.12 -12.48 2.51
CA PRO A 245 -1.08 -13.76 3.20
C PRO A 245 -0.14 -14.74 2.49
N GLU A 246 0.30 -15.75 3.23
CA GLU A 246 1.03 -16.89 2.65
C GLU A 246 0.20 -17.52 1.51
N PRO A 247 0.80 -17.89 0.36
CA PRO A 247 0.08 -18.48 -0.77
C PRO A 247 -0.81 -19.67 -0.39
N SER A 248 -0.38 -20.49 0.57
CA SER A 248 -1.17 -21.63 1.07
C SER A 248 -2.47 -21.24 1.77
N LYS A 249 -2.64 -19.97 2.14
CA LYS A 249 -3.86 -19.40 2.75
C LYS A 249 -4.72 -18.61 1.77
N TRP A 250 -4.31 -18.50 0.51
CA TRP A 250 -5.09 -17.75 -0.47
C TRP A 250 -6.43 -18.46 -0.71
N PRO A 251 -7.55 -17.71 -0.80
CA PRO A 251 -8.84 -18.32 -1.06
C PRO A 251 -8.84 -18.96 -2.46
N GLN A 252 -9.64 -20.02 -2.63
CA GLN A 252 -9.74 -20.73 -3.91
C GLN A 252 -10.07 -19.79 -5.07
N ALA A 253 -10.95 -18.81 -4.88
CA ALA A 253 -11.29 -17.83 -5.90
C ALA A 253 -10.07 -17.05 -6.45
N ALA A 254 -9.06 -16.77 -5.62
CA ALA A 254 -7.83 -16.12 -6.09
C ALA A 254 -7.02 -17.05 -6.98
N TRP A 255 -6.93 -18.34 -6.62
CA TRP A 255 -6.31 -19.36 -7.46
C TRP A 255 -7.05 -19.57 -8.76
N ASP A 256 -8.38 -19.56 -8.74
CA ASP A 256 -9.21 -19.68 -9.94
C ASP A 256 -8.97 -18.51 -10.90
N ASP A 257 -8.85 -17.29 -10.39
CA ASP A 257 -8.52 -16.11 -11.21
C ASP A 257 -7.13 -16.20 -11.84
N ILE A 258 -6.15 -16.71 -11.09
CA ILE A 258 -4.78 -16.95 -11.58
C ILE A 258 -4.77 -18.07 -12.63
N ALA A 259 -5.48 -19.17 -12.37
CA ALA A 259 -5.63 -20.27 -13.31
C ALA A 259 -6.37 -19.83 -14.57
N GLY A 260 -7.35 -18.93 -14.45
CA GLY A 260 -8.03 -18.30 -15.58
C GLY A 260 -7.08 -17.45 -16.42
N ALA A 261 -6.22 -16.64 -15.78
CA ALA A 261 -5.17 -15.88 -16.48
C ALA A 261 -4.16 -16.79 -17.16
N ALA A 262 -3.73 -17.85 -16.49
CA ALA A 262 -2.87 -18.90 -17.04
C ALA A 262 -3.51 -19.54 -18.27
N SER A 263 -4.77 -19.96 -18.17
CA SER A 263 -5.51 -20.62 -19.25
C SER A 263 -5.62 -19.72 -20.50
N ARG A 264 -5.89 -18.43 -20.31
CA ARG A 264 -5.87 -17.44 -21.41
C ARG A 264 -4.46 -17.29 -22.00
N GLY A 265 -3.43 -17.32 -21.16
CA GLY A 265 -2.03 -17.34 -21.58
C GLY A 265 -1.69 -18.54 -22.46
N VAL A 266 -2.07 -19.76 -22.05
CA VAL A 266 -1.86 -20.99 -22.84
C VAL A 266 -2.61 -20.92 -24.17
N ALA A 267 -3.87 -20.50 -24.17
CA ALA A 267 -4.66 -20.40 -25.40
C ALA A 267 -4.01 -19.44 -26.42
N ARG A 268 -3.49 -18.30 -25.95
CA ARG A 268 -2.75 -17.34 -26.77
C ARG A 268 -1.39 -17.88 -27.24
N ALA A 269 -0.63 -18.48 -26.34
CA ALA A 269 0.64 -19.12 -26.66
C ALA A 269 0.47 -20.19 -27.75
N PHE A 270 -0.58 -21.01 -27.64
CA PHE A 270 -0.94 -22.01 -28.63
C PHE A 270 -1.27 -21.38 -29.98
N ALA A 271 -2.06 -20.29 -30.00
CA ALA A 271 -2.36 -19.55 -31.22
C ALA A 271 -1.09 -19.00 -31.90
N LEU A 272 -0.12 -18.48 -31.12
CA LEU A 272 1.16 -18.00 -31.64
C LEU A 272 2.02 -19.12 -32.22
N VAL A 273 2.09 -20.27 -31.56
CA VAL A 273 2.83 -21.45 -32.06
C VAL A 273 2.23 -21.92 -33.40
N MET A 274 0.91 -21.95 -33.52
CA MET A 274 0.24 -22.32 -34.77
C MET A 274 0.46 -21.30 -35.89
N GLN A 275 0.47 -20.00 -35.59
CA GLN A 275 0.72 -18.95 -36.58
C GLN A 275 2.17 -18.99 -37.12
N ARG A 276 3.15 -19.28 -36.27
CA ARG A 276 4.57 -19.34 -36.66
C ARG A 276 4.97 -20.64 -37.35
N GLY A 277 4.30 -21.76 -37.03
CA GLY A 277 4.53 -23.05 -37.67
C GLY A 277 4.10 -23.14 -39.14
N GLY A 278 3.37 -22.14 -39.66
CA GLY A 278 2.85 -22.13 -41.03
C GLY A 278 3.72 -21.44 -42.08
N PHE A 279 4.96 -21.03 -41.77
CA PHE A 279 5.81 -20.24 -42.68
C PHE A 279 7.16 -20.86 -43.04
N SER A 280 7.36 -22.16 -42.80
CA SER A 280 8.51 -22.88 -43.36
C SER A 280 8.06 -23.77 -44.53
N GLU A 281 7.91 -23.15 -45.71
CA GLU A 281 8.09 -23.81 -47.02
C GLU A 281 9.41 -23.33 -47.64
#